data_AF-A0A3D4D0G2-F1
#
_entry.id   AF-A0A3D4D0G2-F1
#
_cell.length_a   1.000
_cell.length_b   1.000
_cell.length_c   1.000
_cell.angle_alpha   90.00
_cell.angle_beta   90.00
_cell.angle_gamma   90.00
#
_symmetry.space_group_name_H-M   'P 1'
#
loop_
_entity.id
_entity.type
_entity.pdbx_description
1 polymer ?
#
loop_
_entity_poly.entity_id
_entity_poly.type
_entity_poly.pdbx_seq_one_letter_code
_entity_poly.pdbx_strand_id
1 'polypeptide(L)'
;KPFSPEESIKLAQVPPGFELSLFASEPEIINPIYIAWDHKGRAFVVETIDYPNNLQAGNVGNDRIKICEDTDGDGRADKFTIFADKLSIPTTMVFVNDGVICTNGSDVLFLKDTDGDDVADVREVLFTGIRTGDTHAGTSNFRYGVDNWIWATTGYSGFGGEVGGQTHGFGTGVFRFKPDASAMEFLQNTTNNTWGLGFSEEFDIHGSTANANPSFYLTFPRSHYEQAGLSQPRTPRADDNPLFFPSSTDIRQVDAHNRYTAAAGHAFYTSRRFPERYWNNIAFICAPTGKLVGQWTRHAKGAGFELQQQPNNIYNSADAWS
;
A
#
# COMPACT_ATOMS: atom_id res chain seq x y z
N LYS A 1 -1.86 28.52 1.33
CA LYS A 1 -2.13 27.97 2.68
C LYS A 1 -3.01 26.75 2.49
N PRO A 2 -2.78 25.64 3.20
CA PRO A 2 -3.70 24.50 3.16
C PRO A 2 -5.11 24.95 3.63
N PHE A 3 -6.14 24.36 3.03
CA PHE A 3 -7.53 24.55 3.41
C PHE A 3 -7.81 23.87 4.76
N SER A 4 -8.86 24.31 5.48
CA SER A 4 -9.37 23.47 6.57
C SER A 4 -9.97 22.17 6.01
N PRO A 5 -10.11 21.09 6.80
CA PRO A 5 -10.74 19.87 6.33
C PRO A 5 -12.15 20.10 5.76
N GLU A 6 -12.93 21.00 6.36
CA GLU A 6 -14.28 21.37 5.91
C GLU A 6 -14.29 22.17 4.59
N GLU A 7 -13.21 22.88 4.30
CA GLU A 7 -13.02 23.58 3.01
C GLU A 7 -12.49 22.62 1.94
N SER A 8 -11.54 21.75 2.30
CA SER A 8 -10.92 20.76 1.42
C SER A 8 -11.95 19.78 0.85
N ILE A 9 -12.83 19.24 1.71
CA ILE A 9 -13.85 18.26 1.28
C ILE A 9 -14.83 18.83 0.25
N LYS A 10 -15.05 20.15 0.23
CA LYS A 10 -15.90 20.81 -0.78
C LYS A 10 -15.28 20.83 -2.18
N LEU A 11 -13.97 20.61 -2.27
CA LEU A 11 -13.22 20.51 -3.52
C LEU A 11 -13.09 19.06 -4.00
N ALA A 12 -13.53 18.10 -3.20
CA ALA A 12 -13.56 16.69 -3.55
C ALA A 12 -14.83 16.33 -4.34
N GLN A 13 -14.70 15.34 -5.21
CA GLN A 13 -15.79 14.80 -6.03
C GLN A 13 -15.80 13.28 -5.90
N VAL A 14 -17.00 12.73 -5.69
CA VAL A 14 -17.29 11.29 -5.71
C VAL A 14 -18.44 11.01 -6.69
N PRO A 15 -18.56 9.77 -7.21
CA PRO A 15 -19.63 9.43 -8.14
C PRO A 15 -21.03 9.58 -7.52
N PRO A 16 -22.09 9.79 -8.34
CA PRO A 16 -23.47 9.76 -7.86
C PRO A 16 -23.79 8.47 -7.10
N GLY A 17 -24.47 8.60 -5.96
CA GLY A 17 -24.80 7.48 -5.07
C GLY A 17 -23.71 7.11 -4.06
N PHE A 18 -22.61 7.87 -4.04
CA PHE A 18 -21.57 7.78 -3.02
C PHE A 18 -21.55 9.04 -2.15
N GLU A 19 -21.11 8.87 -0.91
CA GLU A 19 -20.85 9.94 0.03
C GLU A 19 -19.38 9.88 0.46
N LEU A 20 -18.78 11.04 0.65
CA LEU A 20 -17.45 11.18 1.22
C LEU A 20 -17.60 11.80 2.61
N SER A 21 -17.03 11.14 3.61
CA SER A 21 -17.04 11.59 5.00
C SER A 21 -15.61 11.68 5.52
N LEU A 22 -15.29 12.76 6.23
CA LEU A 22 -14.01 12.92 6.89
C LEU A 22 -13.96 12.02 8.13
N PHE A 23 -13.01 11.08 8.18
CA PHE A 23 -12.83 10.19 9.32
C PHE A 23 -11.83 10.74 10.36
N ALA A 24 -10.69 11.28 9.92
CA ALA A 24 -9.68 11.89 10.77
C ALA A 24 -8.89 12.95 9.97
N SER A 25 -8.32 13.94 10.65
CA SER A 25 -7.52 15.02 10.05
C SER A 25 -6.42 15.49 11.01
N GLU A 26 -5.59 16.43 10.57
CA GLU A 26 -4.70 17.20 11.43
C GLU A 26 -5.48 18.02 12.48
N PRO A 27 -4.91 18.25 13.68
CA PRO A 27 -3.59 17.80 14.14
C PRO A 27 -3.52 16.34 14.62
N GLU A 28 -4.63 15.63 14.68
CA GLU A 28 -4.74 14.28 15.25
C GLU A 28 -4.05 13.22 14.38
N ILE A 29 -4.00 13.41 13.06
CA ILE A 29 -3.25 12.58 12.11
C ILE A 29 -2.34 13.45 11.24
N ILE A 30 -1.10 13.01 11.01
CA ILE A 30 -0.08 13.74 10.25
C ILE A 30 0.68 12.76 9.35
N ASN A 31 0.79 13.09 8.06
CA ASN A 31 1.52 12.31 7.04
C ASN A 31 1.20 10.80 7.05
N PRO A 32 -0.09 10.41 6.90
CA PRO A 32 -0.45 8.99 6.79
C PRO A 32 0.11 8.39 5.51
N ILE A 33 0.80 7.25 5.60
CA ILE A 33 1.35 6.52 4.44
C ILE A 33 0.67 5.18 4.18
N TYR A 34 0.11 4.57 5.22
CA TYR A 34 -0.59 3.28 5.13
C TYR A 34 -1.67 3.19 6.20
N ILE A 35 -2.79 2.55 5.85
CA ILE A 35 -3.93 2.36 6.75
C ILE A 35 -4.38 0.90 6.68
N ALA A 36 -4.68 0.31 7.84
CA ALA A 36 -5.37 -0.96 7.95
C ALA A 36 -6.44 -0.89 9.04
N TRP A 37 -7.52 -1.63 8.88
CA TRP A 37 -8.64 -1.67 9.84
C TRP A 37 -8.58 -2.96 10.65
N ASP A 38 -8.68 -2.86 11.97
CA ASP A 38 -8.78 -4.04 12.82
C ASP A 38 -10.20 -4.63 12.84
N HIS A 39 -10.37 -5.77 13.51
CA HIS A 39 -11.67 -6.44 13.60
C HIS A 39 -12.71 -5.69 14.45
N LYS A 40 -12.30 -4.66 15.20
CA LYS A 40 -13.17 -3.79 15.99
C LYS A 40 -13.63 -2.56 15.20
N GLY A 41 -13.14 -2.38 13.97
CA GLY A 41 -13.46 -1.22 13.14
C GLY A 41 -12.60 0.01 13.43
N ARG A 42 -11.45 -0.16 14.10
CA ARG A 42 -10.49 0.92 14.38
C ARG A 42 -9.46 1.00 13.27
N ALA A 43 -9.12 2.20 12.83
CA ALA A 43 -8.09 2.40 11.82
C ALA A 43 -6.71 2.49 12.48
N PHE A 44 -5.83 1.55 12.16
CA PHE A 44 -4.41 1.69 12.43
C PHE A 44 -3.79 2.47 11.27
N VAL A 45 -3.14 3.58 11.59
CA VAL A 45 -2.53 4.51 10.63
C VAL A 45 -1.03 4.55 10.87
N VAL A 46 -0.27 4.24 9.82
CA VAL A 46 1.18 4.44 9.79
C VAL A 46 1.45 5.90 9.42
N GLU A 47 2.04 6.65 10.34
CA GLU A 47 2.41 8.05 10.16
C GLU A 47 3.93 8.16 10.01
N THR A 48 4.39 8.81 8.93
CA THR A 48 5.82 9.05 8.72
C THR A 48 6.13 10.53 8.48
N ILE A 49 6.65 11.17 9.52
CA ILE A 49 7.10 12.56 9.50
C ILE A 49 8.56 12.67 9.05
N ASP A 50 9.34 11.60 9.19
CA ASP A 50 10.75 11.55 8.78
C ASP A 50 10.93 11.20 7.28
N TYR A 51 9.90 10.66 6.62
CA TYR A 51 9.95 10.35 5.19
C TYR A 51 10.08 11.61 4.31
N PRO A 52 10.85 11.56 3.20
CA PRO A 52 11.66 10.43 2.76
C PRO A 52 13.09 10.44 3.30
N ASN A 53 13.64 11.58 3.72
CA ASN A 53 15.10 11.74 3.80
C ASN A 53 15.67 11.74 5.23
N ASN A 54 14.86 11.73 6.28
CA ASN A 54 15.34 11.93 7.65
C ASN A 54 15.61 10.59 8.37
N LEU A 55 16.44 9.74 7.78
CA LEU A 55 16.85 8.47 8.39
C LEU A 55 17.71 8.72 9.65
N GLN A 56 17.20 8.28 10.80
CA GLN A 56 17.94 8.31 12.07
C GLN A 56 18.78 7.05 12.27
N ALA A 57 19.86 7.17 13.05
CA ALA A 57 20.71 6.04 13.38
C ALA A 57 19.95 4.99 14.19
N GLY A 58 20.22 3.70 13.93
CA GLY A 58 19.68 2.58 14.71
C GLY A 58 18.20 2.27 14.48
N ASN A 59 17.59 2.77 13.40
CA ASN A 59 16.16 2.60 13.10
C ASN A 59 15.22 3.12 14.21
N VAL A 60 15.63 4.21 14.87
CA VAL A 60 14.85 4.91 15.91
C VAL A 60 14.54 6.33 15.42
N GLY A 61 13.39 6.51 14.76
CA GLY A 61 12.92 7.81 14.25
C GLY A 61 11.80 8.42 15.11
N ASN A 62 11.06 9.35 14.53
CA ASN A 62 9.93 10.05 15.15
C ASN A 62 8.57 9.57 14.61
N ASP A 63 8.58 8.48 13.85
CA ASP A 63 7.40 7.92 13.19
C ASP A 63 6.66 6.96 14.12
N ARG A 64 5.39 6.69 13.80
CA ARG A 64 4.49 5.98 14.71
C ARG A 64 3.39 5.23 13.97
N ILE A 65 2.81 4.26 14.67
CA ILE A 65 1.51 3.66 14.33
C ILE A 65 0.50 4.19 15.34
N LYS A 66 -0.59 4.77 14.84
CA LYS A 66 -1.66 5.37 15.64
C LYS A 66 -2.99 4.66 15.37
N ILE A 67 -3.73 4.37 16.42
CA ILE A 67 -5.11 3.85 16.35
C ILE A 67 -6.06 5.04 16.37
N CYS A 68 -6.95 5.10 15.39
CA CYS A 68 -8.06 6.04 15.30
C CYS A 68 -9.35 5.27 15.52
N GLU A 69 -10.11 5.67 16.53
CA GLU A 69 -11.32 5.00 16.97
C GLU A 69 -12.48 6.01 16.98
N ASP A 70 -13.60 5.59 16.41
CA ASP A 70 -14.90 6.25 16.50
C ASP A 70 -15.66 5.56 17.65
N THR A 71 -15.79 6.25 18.79
CA THR A 71 -16.37 5.65 20.01
C THR A 71 -17.87 5.90 20.14
N ASP A 72 -18.43 6.83 19.36
CA ASP A 72 -19.86 7.17 19.38
C ASP A 72 -20.64 6.72 18.12
N GLY A 73 -19.95 6.26 17.09
CA GLY A 73 -20.51 5.67 15.88
C GLY A 73 -20.98 6.70 14.85
N ASP A 74 -20.52 7.95 14.92
CA ASP A 74 -20.90 9.01 13.98
C ASP A 74 -20.14 8.98 12.64
N GLY A 75 -19.18 8.06 12.50
CA GLY A 75 -18.32 7.91 11.34
C GLY A 75 -17.05 8.78 11.38
N ARG A 76 -16.70 9.35 12.54
CA ARG A 76 -15.48 10.14 12.76
C ARG A 76 -14.69 9.59 13.94
N ALA A 77 -13.38 9.56 13.80
CA ALA A 77 -12.53 9.21 14.93
C ALA A 77 -12.53 10.33 15.97
N ASP A 78 -12.83 9.98 17.21
CA ASP A 78 -12.82 10.88 18.37
C ASP A 78 -11.74 10.50 19.40
N LYS A 79 -11.18 9.29 19.28
CA LYS A 79 -10.14 8.76 20.16
C LYS A 79 -8.92 8.33 19.35
N PHE A 80 -7.75 8.77 19.83
CA PHE A 80 -6.47 8.55 19.18
C PHE A 80 -5.44 7.99 20.17
N THR A 81 -4.94 6.78 19.89
CA THR A 81 -3.94 6.10 20.73
C THR A 81 -2.67 5.87 19.92
N ILE A 82 -1.50 6.21 20.46
CA ILE A 82 -0.23 5.82 19.84
C ILE A 82 0.03 4.36 20.21
N PHE A 83 -0.18 3.46 19.26
CA PHE A 83 0.08 2.03 19.45
C PHE A 83 1.58 1.73 19.51
N ALA A 84 2.36 2.33 18.62
CA ALA A 84 3.81 2.17 18.64
C ALA A 84 4.50 3.47 18.19
N ASP A 85 5.52 3.90 18.92
CA ASP A 85 6.35 5.05 18.59
C ASP A 85 7.79 4.63 18.23
N LYS A 86 8.64 5.64 17.98
CA LYS A 86 10.07 5.43 17.72
C LYS A 86 10.33 4.50 16.55
N LEU A 87 9.51 4.62 15.52
CA LEU A 87 9.69 3.95 14.24
C LEU A 87 10.53 4.84 13.31
N SER A 88 11.20 4.21 12.36
CA SER A 88 12.03 4.85 11.34
C SER A 88 11.44 4.56 9.97
N ILE A 89 10.74 5.54 9.39
CA ILE A 89 10.17 5.49 8.05
C ILE A 89 9.41 4.17 7.79
N PRO A 90 8.42 3.81 8.63
CA PRO A 90 7.55 2.69 8.34
C PRO A 90 6.69 3.03 7.11
N THR A 91 6.57 2.10 6.16
CA THR A 91 5.78 2.28 4.93
C THR A 91 4.55 1.38 4.88
N THR A 92 4.48 0.35 5.73
CA THR A 92 3.38 -0.61 5.72
C THR A 92 3.32 -1.42 7.01
N MET A 93 2.16 -2.03 7.25
CA MET A 93 1.94 -3.00 8.33
C MET A 93 0.88 -4.02 7.94
N VAL A 94 0.81 -5.12 8.70
CA VAL A 94 -0.22 -6.15 8.58
C VAL A 94 -0.51 -6.78 9.94
N PHE A 95 -1.78 -7.06 10.25
CA PHE A 95 -2.16 -7.74 11.49
C PHE A 95 -1.77 -9.22 11.48
N VAL A 96 -1.15 -9.68 12.56
CA VAL A 96 -0.66 -11.07 12.74
C VAL A 96 -0.62 -11.40 14.23
N ASN A 97 -1.08 -12.58 14.65
CA ASN A 97 -0.88 -13.11 16.02
C ASN A 97 -1.24 -12.12 17.16
N ASP A 98 -2.38 -11.42 17.01
CA ASP A 98 -2.87 -10.35 17.89
C ASP A 98 -1.96 -9.11 18.01
N GLY A 99 -1.00 -8.98 17.10
CA GLY A 99 -0.15 -7.81 16.94
C GLY A 99 -0.12 -7.34 15.49
N VAL A 100 0.92 -6.60 15.14
CA VAL A 100 1.21 -6.13 13.79
C VAL A 100 2.65 -6.44 13.41
N ILE A 101 2.85 -6.79 12.15
CA ILE A 101 4.17 -6.78 11.52
C ILE A 101 4.29 -5.54 10.68
N CYS A 102 5.37 -4.77 10.83
CA CYS A 102 5.60 -3.54 10.08
C CYS A 102 7.05 -3.40 9.63
N THR A 103 7.28 -2.57 8.60
CA THR A 103 8.63 -2.12 8.23
C THR A 103 9.15 -1.11 9.25
N ASN A 104 10.45 -1.09 9.54
CA ASN A 104 11.11 -0.11 10.40
C ASN A 104 12.57 0.10 9.94
N GLY A 105 12.81 1.05 9.06
CA GLY A 105 14.12 1.29 8.47
C GLY A 105 14.62 0.04 7.72
N SER A 106 15.74 -0.52 8.17
CA SER A 106 16.27 -1.77 7.59
C SER A 106 15.58 -3.05 8.08
N ASP A 107 14.72 -2.94 9.09
CA ASP A 107 14.18 -4.06 9.83
C ASP A 107 12.70 -4.30 9.50
N VAL A 108 12.25 -5.52 9.76
CA VAL A 108 10.84 -5.86 9.89
C VAL A 108 10.58 -6.20 11.34
N LEU A 109 9.63 -5.50 11.97
CA LEU A 109 9.28 -5.66 13.37
C LEU A 109 8.00 -6.46 13.52
N PHE A 110 7.90 -7.24 14.59
CA PHE A 110 6.66 -7.66 15.21
C PHE A 110 6.41 -6.79 16.45
N LEU A 111 5.21 -6.23 16.53
CA LEU A 111 4.75 -5.36 17.61
C LEU A 111 3.45 -5.92 18.19
N LYS A 112 3.32 -6.01 19.50
CA LYS A 112 2.11 -6.54 20.16
C LYS A 112 1.87 -5.84 21.49
N ASP A 113 0.60 -5.67 21.81
CA ASP A 113 0.08 -5.30 23.13
C ASP A 113 -0.29 -6.59 23.88
N THR A 114 0.24 -6.78 25.10
CA THR A 114 -0.04 -7.97 25.93
C THR A 114 -0.89 -7.70 27.17
N ASP A 115 -1.20 -6.44 27.48
CA ASP A 115 -1.97 -6.06 28.68
C ASP A 115 -3.31 -5.38 28.38
N GLY A 116 -3.57 -5.06 27.10
CA GLY A 116 -4.84 -4.56 26.60
C GLY A 116 -5.02 -3.05 26.69
N ASP A 117 -3.93 -2.29 26.87
CA ASP A 117 -3.95 -0.82 26.92
C ASP A 117 -3.86 -0.15 25.53
N ASP A 118 -3.84 -0.94 24.45
CA ASP A 118 -3.67 -0.53 23.06
C ASP A 118 -2.30 0.12 22.75
N VAL A 119 -1.28 -0.17 23.58
CA VAL A 119 0.12 0.21 23.37
C VAL A 119 0.99 -1.04 23.25
N ALA A 120 1.83 -1.09 22.23
CA ALA A 120 2.73 -2.22 22.02
C ALA A 120 3.83 -2.26 23.11
N ASP A 121 3.82 -3.31 23.92
CA ASP A 121 4.84 -3.61 24.93
C ASP A 121 5.86 -4.67 24.44
N VAL A 122 5.53 -5.42 23.39
CA VAL A 122 6.42 -6.31 22.66
C VAL A 122 6.93 -5.61 21.40
N ARG A 123 8.25 -5.60 21.22
CA ARG A 123 8.94 -5.15 20.01
C ARG A 123 10.07 -6.13 19.67
N GLU A 124 9.86 -6.92 18.62
CA GLU A 124 10.81 -7.94 18.16
C GLU A 124 11.24 -7.65 16.71
N VAL A 125 12.53 -7.78 16.43
CA VAL A 125 13.04 -7.76 15.05
C VAL A 125 12.89 -9.16 14.48
N LEU A 126 12.01 -9.33 13.49
CA LEU A 126 11.83 -10.61 12.80
C LEU A 126 12.99 -10.90 11.84
N PHE A 127 13.41 -9.89 11.09
CA PHE A 127 14.59 -9.93 10.24
C PHE A 127 15.04 -8.54 9.83
N THR A 128 16.29 -8.45 9.38
CA THR A 128 16.90 -7.24 8.81
C THR A 128 17.29 -7.51 7.36
N GLY A 129 17.22 -6.49 6.52
CA GLY A 129 17.67 -6.58 5.12
C GLY A 129 16.96 -5.65 4.15
N ILE A 130 15.98 -4.88 4.62
CA ILE A 130 15.40 -3.80 3.82
C ILE A 130 16.49 -2.78 3.52
N ARG A 131 16.70 -2.47 2.25
CA ARG A 131 17.68 -1.47 1.85
C ARG A 131 17.02 -0.10 1.85
N THR A 132 17.66 0.85 2.52
CA THR A 132 17.15 2.20 2.76
C THR A 132 17.94 3.28 2.03
N GLY A 133 18.80 2.89 1.07
CA GLY A 133 19.63 3.84 0.30
C GLY A 133 18.80 4.88 -0.48
N ASP A 134 17.63 4.47 -0.96
CA ASP A 134 16.55 5.36 -1.38
C ASP A 134 15.24 4.87 -0.75
N THR A 135 14.80 5.53 0.31
CA THR A 135 13.58 5.18 1.06
C THR A 135 12.32 5.29 0.20
N HIS A 136 12.37 6.08 -0.87
CA HIS A 136 11.28 6.20 -1.84
C HIS A 136 10.99 4.89 -2.57
N ALA A 137 12.00 4.03 -2.70
CA ALA A 137 11.93 2.77 -3.43
C ALA A 137 12.16 1.53 -2.55
N GLY A 138 11.87 1.67 -1.26
CA GLY A 138 11.97 0.60 -0.27
C GLY A 138 10.89 -0.47 -0.40
N THR A 139 10.84 -1.33 0.61
CA THR A 139 9.77 -2.32 0.80
C THR A 139 8.46 -1.63 1.18
N SER A 140 7.33 -2.12 0.65
CA SER A 140 5.99 -1.58 0.91
C SER A 140 4.92 -2.67 0.77
N ASN A 141 3.67 -2.31 1.13
CA ASN A 141 2.45 -3.09 0.93
C ASN A 141 2.45 -4.52 1.52
N PHE A 142 2.62 -4.67 2.83
CA PHE A 142 2.39 -5.93 3.51
C PHE A 142 0.90 -6.33 3.43
N ARG A 143 0.64 -7.49 2.82
CA ARG A 143 -0.69 -8.07 2.65
C ARG A 143 -0.69 -9.51 3.15
N TYR A 144 -1.58 -9.83 4.09
CA TYR A 144 -1.75 -11.21 4.54
C TYR A 144 -2.51 -12.00 3.48
N GLY A 145 -1.87 -12.99 2.88
CA GLY A 145 -2.47 -13.85 1.86
C GLY A 145 -3.26 -15.01 2.47
N VAL A 146 -4.24 -15.53 1.71
CA VAL A 146 -5.02 -16.72 2.11
C VAL A 146 -4.17 -17.99 2.22
N ASP A 147 -2.95 -17.93 1.70
CA ASP A 147 -1.92 -18.97 1.76
C ASP A 147 -1.08 -18.92 3.05
N ASN A 148 -1.43 -18.06 4.01
CA ASN A 148 -0.70 -17.83 5.26
C ASN A 148 0.74 -17.35 5.02
N TRP A 149 0.92 -16.52 4.01
CA TRP A 149 2.15 -15.76 3.76
C TRP A 149 1.84 -14.27 3.77
N ILE A 150 2.83 -13.47 4.17
CA ILE A 150 2.77 -12.01 4.01
C ILE A 150 3.41 -11.69 2.69
N TRP A 151 2.63 -11.11 1.79
CA TRP A 151 3.06 -10.65 0.49
C TRP A 151 3.50 -9.19 0.59
N ALA A 152 4.53 -8.84 -0.17
CA ALA A 152 5.13 -7.52 -0.14
C ALA A 152 5.73 -7.17 -1.52
N THR A 153 6.00 -5.90 -1.71
CA THR A 153 6.75 -5.40 -2.86
C THR A 153 7.97 -4.63 -2.40
N THR A 154 9.01 -4.59 -3.23
CA THR A 154 10.12 -3.65 -3.07
C THR A 154 10.41 -2.96 -4.40
N GLY A 155 10.65 -1.65 -4.33
CA GLY A 155 11.26 -0.90 -5.42
C GLY A 155 12.76 -1.19 -5.55
N TYR A 156 13.44 -0.40 -6.38
CA TYR A 156 14.84 -0.59 -6.80
C TYR A 156 15.88 -0.49 -5.68
N SER A 157 15.49 -0.07 -4.48
CA SER A 157 16.37 -0.18 -3.31
C SER A 157 16.65 -1.65 -2.98
N GLY A 158 15.62 -2.49 -3.12
CA GLY A 158 15.72 -3.94 -2.98
C GLY A 158 15.85 -4.45 -1.55
N PHE A 159 16.23 -5.71 -1.45
CA PHE A 159 16.43 -6.43 -0.20
C PHE A 159 17.77 -7.18 -0.23
N GLY A 160 18.42 -7.30 0.92
CA GLY A 160 19.57 -8.17 1.11
C GLY A 160 19.75 -8.53 2.58
N GLY A 161 19.49 -9.78 2.95
CA GLY A 161 19.52 -10.23 4.34
C GLY A 161 19.29 -11.73 4.48
N GLU A 162 19.27 -12.22 5.71
CA GLU A 162 18.99 -13.62 6.03
C GLU A 162 17.58 -13.75 6.62
N VAL A 163 16.79 -14.68 6.08
CA VAL A 163 15.43 -15.00 6.56
C VAL A 163 15.23 -16.50 6.45
N GLY A 164 14.72 -17.14 7.50
CA GLY A 164 14.53 -18.59 7.54
C GLY A 164 15.82 -19.40 7.39
N GLY A 165 16.96 -18.86 7.84
CA GLY A 165 18.28 -19.49 7.68
C GLY A 165 18.80 -19.52 6.24
N GLN A 166 18.21 -18.71 5.34
CA GLN A 166 18.65 -18.57 3.96
C GLN A 166 18.98 -17.11 3.64
N THR A 167 20.07 -16.88 2.92
CA THR A 167 20.41 -15.55 2.40
C THR A 167 19.56 -15.23 1.17
N HIS A 168 18.87 -14.10 1.19
CA HIS A 168 18.08 -13.57 0.09
C HIS A 168 18.68 -12.27 -0.44
N GLY A 169 18.58 -12.05 -1.74
CA GLY A 169 19.00 -10.80 -2.38
C GLY A 169 18.25 -10.55 -3.68
N PHE A 170 17.53 -9.44 -3.75
CA PHE A 170 16.79 -9.04 -4.95
C PHE A 170 16.69 -7.51 -5.04
N GLY A 171 16.72 -6.99 -6.27
CA GLY A 171 16.78 -5.55 -6.51
C GLY A 171 15.42 -4.85 -6.55
N THR A 172 14.40 -5.52 -7.06
CA THR A 172 13.04 -4.99 -7.27
C THR A 172 12.09 -6.18 -7.43
N GLY A 173 10.85 -6.07 -6.94
CA GLY A 173 9.80 -7.00 -7.33
C GLY A 173 8.84 -7.38 -6.22
N VAL A 174 8.12 -8.47 -6.45
CA VAL A 174 7.19 -9.08 -5.50
C VAL A 174 7.89 -10.21 -4.76
N PHE A 175 7.73 -10.25 -3.45
CA PHE A 175 8.21 -11.33 -2.59
C PHE A 175 7.17 -11.63 -1.52
N ARG A 176 7.36 -12.74 -0.82
CA ARG A 176 6.53 -13.10 0.34
C ARG A 176 7.39 -13.71 1.45
N PHE A 177 6.95 -13.62 2.69
CA PHE A 177 7.61 -14.25 3.83
C PHE A 177 6.59 -14.81 4.82
N LYS A 178 7.01 -15.79 5.62
CA LYS A 178 6.15 -16.36 6.67
C LYS A 178 6.03 -15.38 7.84
N PRO A 179 4.86 -15.33 8.53
CA PRO A 179 4.67 -14.40 9.63
C PRO A 179 5.65 -14.58 10.81
N ASP A 180 6.19 -15.78 10.98
CA ASP A 180 7.23 -16.13 11.96
C ASP A 180 8.67 -16.00 11.41
N ALA A 181 8.82 -15.41 10.22
CA ALA A 181 10.09 -15.28 9.50
C ALA A 181 10.83 -16.60 9.22
N SER A 182 10.15 -17.75 9.30
CA SER A 182 10.73 -19.07 9.04
C SER A 182 11.10 -19.32 7.57
N ALA A 183 10.54 -18.53 6.64
CA ALA A 183 10.83 -18.62 5.22
C ALA A 183 10.54 -17.30 4.47
N MET A 184 11.25 -17.08 3.36
CA MET A 184 11.03 -16.00 2.41
C MET A 184 11.17 -16.52 0.98
N GLU A 185 10.39 -15.98 0.07
CA GLU A 185 10.43 -16.30 -1.35
C GLU A 185 10.36 -15.03 -2.20
N PHE A 186 11.37 -14.83 -3.06
CA PHE A 186 11.25 -13.90 -4.17
C PHE A 186 10.43 -14.53 -5.30
N LEU A 187 9.47 -13.79 -5.85
CA LEU A 187 8.51 -14.35 -6.80
C LEU A 187 8.77 -13.88 -8.22
N GLN A 188 8.77 -12.57 -8.46
CA GLN A 188 8.91 -12.01 -9.80
C GLN A 188 9.38 -10.55 -9.76
N ASN A 189 10.24 -10.17 -10.71
CA ASN A 189 10.66 -8.78 -10.88
C ASN A 189 9.52 -7.92 -11.41
N THR A 190 9.29 -6.76 -10.81
CA THR A 190 8.42 -5.71 -11.38
C THR A 190 9.20 -4.80 -12.32
N THR A 191 8.52 -3.84 -12.93
CA THR A 191 9.12 -2.93 -13.91
C THR A 191 9.97 -1.82 -13.29
N ASN A 192 9.59 -1.31 -12.12
CA ASN A 192 10.26 -0.23 -11.40
C ASN A 192 9.78 -0.15 -9.93
N ASN A 193 9.90 1.03 -9.29
CA ASN A 193 9.40 1.33 -7.94
C ASN A 193 7.92 0.94 -7.75
N THR A 194 7.60 0.29 -6.63
CA THR A 194 6.29 -0.32 -6.35
C THR A 194 5.62 0.36 -5.16
N TRP A 195 4.37 0.78 -5.35
CA TRP A 195 3.54 1.38 -4.30
C TRP A 195 2.14 0.77 -4.23
N GLY A 196 1.86 -0.29 -4.98
CA GLY A 196 0.58 -1.00 -4.92
C GLY A 196 0.78 -2.51 -4.94
N LEU A 197 0.04 -3.20 -4.07
CA LEU A 197 -0.16 -4.64 -4.07
C LEU A 197 -1.56 -4.96 -3.54
N GLY A 198 -2.27 -5.85 -4.23
CA GLY A 198 -3.60 -6.30 -3.84
C GLY A 198 -3.97 -7.64 -4.45
N PHE A 199 -5.10 -8.18 -3.97
CA PHE A 199 -5.64 -9.47 -4.38
C PHE A 199 -7.04 -9.32 -4.96
N SER A 200 -7.39 -10.15 -5.94
CA SER A 200 -8.79 -10.44 -6.27
C SER A 200 -9.41 -11.43 -5.28
N GLU A 201 -10.72 -11.68 -5.36
CA GLU A 201 -11.37 -12.76 -4.59
C GLU A 201 -10.86 -14.15 -4.99
N GLU A 202 -10.39 -14.32 -6.22
CA GLU A 202 -9.76 -15.56 -6.70
C GLU A 202 -8.30 -15.71 -6.25
N PHE A 203 -7.77 -14.72 -5.52
CA PHE A 203 -6.37 -14.63 -5.12
C PHE A 203 -5.39 -14.47 -6.30
N ASP A 204 -5.85 -13.81 -7.37
CA ASP A 204 -4.94 -13.25 -8.36
C ASP A 204 -4.16 -12.09 -7.72
N ILE A 205 -2.87 -11.97 -8.03
CA ILE A 205 -1.97 -10.97 -7.42
C ILE A 205 -1.73 -9.82 -8.39
N HIS A 206 -1.95 -8.61 -7.90
CA HIS A 206 -1.91 -7.40 -8.70
C HIS A 206 -1.10 -6.31 -8.00
N GLY A 207 -0.63 -5.33 -8.75
CA GLY A 207 -0.01 -4.18 -8.16
C GLY A 207 0.19 -3.05 -9.15
N SER A 208 0.85 -2.00 -8.68
CA SER A 208 1.18 -0.83 -9.48
C SER A 208 2.68 -0.53 -9.37
N THR A 209 3.26 0.02 -10.43
CA THR A 209 4.57 0.67 -10.36
C THR A 209 4.48 2.14 -10.76
N ALA A 210 5.46 2.91 -10.33
CA ALA A 210 5.71 4.23 -10.91
C ALA A 210 6.02 4.14 -12.42
N ASN A 211 6.02 5.29 -13.08
CA ASN A 211 6.41 5.53 -14.46
C ASN A 211 5.52 4.81 -15.46
N ALA A 212 4.24 5.21 -15.45
CA ALA A 212 3.24 4.84 -16.45
C ALA A 212 2.86 3.36 -16.46
N ASN A 213 2.87 2.65 -15.33
CA ASN A 213 2.40 1.25 -15.24
C ASN A 213 1.45 1.06 -14.03
N PRO A 214 0.23 1.61 -14.10
CA PRO A 214 -0.71 1.61 -12.98
C PRO A 214 -1.20 0.21 -12.59
N SER A 215 -1.18 -0.76 -13.50
CA SER A 215 -1.57 -2.13 -13.21
C SER A 215 -0.60 -3.14 -13.82
N PHE A 216 -0.14 -4.07 -12.99
CA PHE A 216 0.49 -5.31 -13.41
C PHE A 216 -0.21 -6.51 -12.76
N TYR A 217 0.09 -7.70 -13.24
CA TYR A 217 -0.26 -8.94 -12.56
C TYR A 217 0.96 -9.83 -12.39
N LEU A 218 0.98 -10.60 -11.30
CA LEU A 218 1.98 -11.64 -11.10
C LEU A 218 1.61 -12.85 -11.96
N THR A 219 2.59 -13.45 -12.63
CA THR A 219 2.35 -14.66 -13.42
C THR A 219 2.51 -15.91 -12.56
N PHE A 220 3.70 -16.50 -12.56
CA PHE A 220 4.06 -17.64 -11.73
C PHE A 220 5.37 -17.34 -11.02
N PRO A 221 5.61 -17.93 -9.84
CA PRO A 221 6.91 -17.86 -9.18
C PRO A 221 8.04 -18.34 -10.10
N ARG A 222 9.23 -17.76 -9.95
CA ARG A 222 10.40 -18.03 -10.78
C ARG A 222 10.72 -19.53 -10.93
N SER A 223 10.56 -20.30 -9.86
CA SER A 223 10.77 -21.75 -9.84
C SER A 223 9.95 -22.52 -10.89
N HIS A 224 8.73 -22.06 -11.21
CA HIS A 224 7.87 -22.71 -12.21
C HIS A 224 8.37 -22.49 -13.63
N TYR A 225 8.91 -21.30 -13.92
CA TYR A 225 9.55 -21.00 -15.20
C TYR A 225 10.81 -21.84 -15.38
N GLU A 226 11.63 -21.95 -14.33
CA GLU A 226 12.86 -22.75 -14.34
C GLU A 226 12.57 -24.23 -14.58
N GLN A 227 11.53 -24.79 -13.94
CA GLN A 227 11.07 -26.17 -14.20
C GLN A 227 10.61 -26.39 -15.64
N ALA A 228 10.03 -25.37 -16.26
CA ALA A 228 9.62 -25.41 -17.67
C ALA A 228 10.77 -25.11 -18.66
N GLY A 229 11.98 -24.82 -18.19
CA GLY A 229 13.11 -24.42 -19.05
C GLY A 229 12.93 -23.03 -19.69
N LEU A 230 12.16 -22.16 -19.06
CA LEU A 230 11.83 -20.81 -19.55
C LEU A 230 12.49 -19.74 -18.67
N SER A 231 12.85 -18.61 -19.29
CA SER A 231 13.18 -17.40 -18.54
C SER A 231 11.92 -16.68 -18.09
N GLN A 232 11.83 -16.38 -16.79
CA GLN A 232 10.72 -15.60 -16.25
C GLN A 232 10.78 -14.15 -16.77
N PRO A 233 9.71 -13.60 -17.37
CA PRO A 233 9.64 -12.19 -17.70
C PRO A 233 9.43 -11.35 -16.43
N ARG A 234 9.59 -10.03 -16.53
CA ARG A 234 9.04 -9.12 -15.51
C ARG A 234 7.52 -9.24 -15.46
N THR A 235 6.90 -8.76 -14.39
CA THR A 235 5.44 -8.71 -14.28
C THR A 235 4.84 -8.02 -15.52
N PRO A 236 3.95 -8.70 -16.27
CA PRO A 236 3.27 -8.10 -17.40
C PRO A 236 2.38 -6.94 -16.96
N ARG A 237 2.34 -5.91 -17.79
CA ARG A 237 1.34 -4.84 -17.69
C ARG A 237 -0.06 -5.43 -17.84
N ALA A 238 -1.00 -4.93 -17.05
CA ALA A 238 -2.40 -5.32 -17.03
C ALA A 238 -3.32 -4.13 -17.37
N ASP A 239 -2.84 -3.17 -18.15
CA ASP A 239 -3.54 -1.95 -18.59
C ASP A 239 -3.03 -1.52 -19.98
N ASP A 240 -3.66 -0.51 -20.57
CA ASP A 240 -3.32 0.07 -21.87
C ASP A 240 -2.53 1.39 -21.77
N ASN A 241 -1.91 1.66 -20.62
CA ASN A 241 -1.27 2.92 -20.26
C ASN A 241 -2.20 4.12 -20.50
N PRO A 242 -3.32 4.27 -19.79
CA PRO A 242 -4.32 5.28 -20.10
C PRO A 242 -3.88 6.69 -19.67
N LEU A 243 -4.63 7.69 -20.13
CA LEU A 243 -4.60 9.03 -19.56
C LEU A 243 -5.27 9.02 -18.19
N PHE A 244 -4.77 9.81 -17.24
CA PHE A 244 -5.50 10.05 -16.00
C PHE A 244 -6.47 11.25 -16.13
N PHE A 245 -7.45 11.37 -15.23
CA PHE A 245 -8.54 12.36 -15.36
C PHE A 245 -8.66 13.26 -14.11
N PRO A 246 -7.69 14.15 -13.83
CA PRO A 246 -7.74 15.04 -12.67
C PRO A 246 -8.85 16.09 -12.80
N SER A 247 -9.40 16.57 -11.68
CA SER A 247 -10.43 17.64 -11.66
C SER A 247 -9.81 19.05 -11.71
N SER A 248 -8.50 19.14 -11.60
CA SER A 248 -7.74 20.39 -11.59
C SER A 248 -6.51 20.29 -12.48
N THR A 249 -6.06 21.43 -13.01
CA THR A 249 -4.79 21.55 -13.74
C THR A 249 -3.58 21.67 -12.80
N ASP A 250 -3.82 21.86 -11.50
CA ASP A 250 -2.77 21.85 -10.48
C ASP A 250 -2.34 20.41 -10.20
N ILE A 251 -1.53 19.85 -11.10
CA ILE A 251 -0.95 18.51 -11.02
C ILE A 251 0.56 18.59 -10.88
N ARG A 252 1.18 17.61 -10.22
CA ARG A 252 2.64 17.55 -10.02
C ARG A 252 3.23 16.33 -10.68
N GLN A 253 3.70 16.46 -11.92
CA GLN A 253 4.31 15.36 -12.67
C GLN A 253 5.70 15.75 -13.16
N VAL A 254 6.68 14.90 -12.87
CA VAL A 254 8.05 15.03 -13.37
C VAL A 254 8.23 14.28 -14.70
N ASP A 255 7.47 13.20 -14.90
CA ASP A 255 7.43 12.40 -16.11
C ASP A 255 6.01 11.89 -16.41
N ALA A 256 5.83 11.10 -17.47
CA ALA A 256 4.55 10.49 -17.86
C ALA A 256 3.36 11.49 -17.84
N HIS A 257 3.58 12.71 -18.37
CA HIS A 257 2.60 13.78 -18.35
C HIS A 257 1.22 13.34 -18.86
N ASN A 258 0.18 13.72 -18.12
CA ASN A 258 -1.22 13.34 -18.34
C ASN A 258 -1.53 11.84 -18.14
N ARG A 259 -0.60 11.06 -17.58
CA ARG A 259 -0.77 9.62 -17.28
C ARG A 259 -0.39 9.33 -15.83
N TYR A 260 -0.43 8.08 -15.42
CA TYR A 260 -0.05 7.68 -14.06
C TYR A 260 1.48 7.69 -13.88
N THR A 261 2.02 8.81 -13.41
CA THR A 261 3.43 8.96 -13.01
C THR A 261 3.77 8.11 -11.79
N ALA A 262 2.94 8.18 -10.75
CA ALA A 262 3.21 7.55 -9.45
C ALA A 262 1.99 6.77 -8.98
N ALA A 263 1.56 5.77 -9.75
CA ALA A 263 0.45 4.92 -9.35
C ALA A 263 0.75 4.23 -8.01
N ALA A 264 -0.11 4.44 -7.02
CA ALA A 264 0.02 3.90 -5.67
C ALA A 264 -1.26 3.20 -5.26
N GLY A 265 -1.15 2.21 -4.38
CA GLY A 265 -2.25 1.29 -4.08
C GLY A 265 -2.67 0.48 -5.30
N HIS A 266 -3.25 -0.68 -5.03
CA HIS A 266 -3.97 -1.46 -6.03
C HIS A 266 -4.91 -2.36 -5.24
N ALA A 267 -6.21 -2.17 -5.38
CA ALA A 267 -7.19 -2.94 -4.60
C ALA A 267 -8.44 -3.20 -5.42
N PHE A 268 -8.78 -4.47 -5.62
CA PHE A 268 -10.11 -4.84 -6.05
C PHE A 268 -11.12 -4.60 -4.95
N TYR A 269 -12.30 -4.13 -5.33
CA TYR A 269 -13.41 -4.03 -4.40
C TYR A 269 -13.98 -5.42 -4.11
N THR A 270 -13.60 -6.02 -2.98
CA THR A 270 -14.02 -7.37 -2.57
C THR A 270 -15.08 -7.39 -1.47
N SER A 271 -15.66 -6.23 -1.13
CA SER A 271 -16.78 -6.11 -0.20
C SER A 271 -18.12 -6.13 -0.95
N ARG A 272 -19.24 -5.91 -0.25
CA ARG A 272 -20.61 -5.97 -0.79
C ARG A 272 -21.46 -4.72 -0.49
N ARG A 273 -20.85 -3.66 0.06
CA ARG A 273 -21.51 -2.37 0.36
C ARG A 273 -21.77 -1.51 -0.88
N PHE A 274 -20.87 -1.52 -1.86
CA PHE A 274 -21.06 -0.82 -3.13
C PHE A 274 -21.98 -1.63 -4.05
N PRO A 275 -22.56 -1.03 -5.10
CA PRO A 275 -23.38 -1.76 -6.07
C PRO A 275 -22.67 -2.98 -6.67
N GLU A 276 -23.43 -4.01 -7.06
CA GLU A 276 -22.92 -5.30 -7.55
C GLU A 276 -21.86 -5.18 -8.66
N ARG A 277 -21.98 -4.18 -9.53
CA ARG A 277 -20.99 -3.92 -10.60
C ARG A 277 -19.55 -3.71 -10.11
N TYR A 278 -19.36 -3.40 -8.82
CA TYR A 278 -18.03 -3.23 -8.21
C TYR A 278 -17.42 -4.56 -7.74
N TRP A 279 -18.25 -5.53 -7.36
CA TRP A 279 -17.84 -6.73 -6.63
C TRP A 279 -16.83 -7.55 -7.45
N ASN A 280 -15.58 -7.57 -6.97
CA ASN A 280 -14.42 -8.19 -7.60
C ASN A 280 -14.18 -7.82 -9.07
N ASN A 281 -14.74 -6.68 -9.50
CA ASN A 281 -14.76 -6.26 -10.90
C ASN A 281 -14.12 -4.88 -11.12
N ILE A 282 -14.12 -4.04 -10.08
CA ILE A 282 -13.48 -2.72 -10.10
C ILE A 282 -12.27 -2.72 -9.20
N ALA A 283 -11.11 -2.35 -9.74
CA ALA A 283 -9.92 -2.01 -8.97
C ALA A 283 -9.82 -0.50 -8.76
N PHE A 284 -9.32 -0.11 -7.59
CA PHE A 284 -8.98 1.26 -7.23
C PHE A 284 -7.46 1.44 -7.22
N ILE A 285 -7.00 2.46 -7.92
CA ILE A 285 -5.58 2.81 -8.05
C ILE A 285 -5.45 4.31 -7.85
N CYS A 286 -4.62 4.73 -6.89
CA CYS A 286 -4.38 6.13 -6.58
C CYS A 286 -3.42 6.75 -7.60
N ALA A 287 -3.68 8.00 -7.98
CA ALA A 287 -2.74 8.85 -8.70
C ALA A 287 -2.48 10.12 -7.87
N PRO A 288 -1.59 10.05 -6.85
CA PRO A 288 -1.33 11.18 -5.95
C PRO A 288 -0.91 12.46 -6.68
N THR A 289 -0.19 12.34 -7.80
CA THR A 289 0.22 13.49 -8.62
C THR A 289 -0.95 14.25 -9.26
N GLY A 290 -2.11 13.60 -9.39
CA GLY A 290 -3.37 14.16 -9.88
C GLY A 290 -4.48 14.23 -8.83
N LYS A 291 -4.18 13.84 -7.58
CA LYS A 291 -5.09 13.92 -6.41
C LYS A 291 -6.42 13.20 -6.64
N LEU A 292 -6.31 11.98 -7.16
CA LEU A 292 -7.44 11.16 -7.56
C LEU A 292 -7.22 9.69 -7.23
N VAL A 293 -8.32 8.95 -7.19
CA VAL A 293 -8.35 7.49 -7.17
C VAL A 293 -9.17 7.01 -8.35
N GLY A 294 -8.50 6.37 -9.32
CA GLY A 294 -9.13 5.86 -10.53
C GLY A 294 -9.97 4.61 -10.27
N GLN A 295 -11.00 4.40 -11.09
CA GLN A 295 -11.78 3.16 -11.15
C GLN A 295 -11.39 2.36 -12.39
N TRP A 296 -11.17 1.07 -12.24
CA TRP A 296 -10.62 0.24 -13.30
C TRP A 296 -11.41 -1.05 -13.45
N THR A 297 -12.05 -1.23 -14.61
CA THR A 297 -12.87 -2.40 -14.89
C THR A 297 -11.99 -3.56 -15.35
N ARG A 298 -12.20 -4.74 -14.76
CA ARG A 298 -11.53 -5.97 -15.16
C ARG A 298 -12.18 -6.58 -16.40
N HIS A 299 -11.35 -6.92 -17.38
CA HIS A 299 -11.75 -7.65 -18.58
C HIS A 299 -10.87 -8.87 -18.75
N ALA A 300 -11.45 -10.05 -18.99
CA ALA A 300 -10.67 -11.24 -19.31
C ALA A 300 -9.90 -11.04 -20.63
N LYS A 301 -8.62 -11.44 -20.65
CA LYS A 301 -7.74 -11.34 -21.82
C LYS A 301 -6.81 -12.55 -21.87
N GLY A 302 -7.16 -13.52 -22.72
CA GLY A 302 -6.45 -14.79 -22.77
C GLY A 302 -6.50 -15.53 -21.43
N ALA A 303 -5.36 -15.98 -20.93
CA ALA A 303 -5.23 -16.61 -19.61
C ALA A 303 -5.07 -15.59 -18.45
N GLY A 304 -5.16 -14.29 -18.74
CA GLY A 304 -5.07 -13.22 -17.75
C GLY A 304 -6.23 -12.23 -17.90
N PHE A 305 -5.96 -10.97 -17.59
CA PHE A 305 -6.94 -9.91 -17.68
C PHE A 305 -6.27 -8.58 -18.04
N GLU A 306 -7.09 -7.61 -18.42
CA GLU A 306 -6.73 -6.23 -18.67
C GLU A 306 -7.67 -5.34 -17.86
N LEU A 307 -7.10 -4.30 -17.26
CA LEU A 307 -7.82 -3.28 -16.54
C LEU A 307 -8.02 -2.07 -17.45
N GLN A 308 -9.28 -1.72 -17.65
CA GLN A 308 -9.66 -0.52 -18.40
C GLN A 308 -10.08 0.58 -17.43
N GLN A 309 -9.36 1.71 -17.45
CA GLN A 309 -9.73 2.86 -16.63
C GLN A 309 -11.10 3.41 -17.05
N GLN A 310 -11.98 3.62 -16.09
CA GLN A 310 -13.23 4.33 -16.29
C GLN A 310 -12.97 5.84 -16.36
N PRO A 311 -13.74 6.60 -17.16
CA PRO A 311 -13.58 8.04 -17.28
C PRO A 311 -13.86 8.80 -15.97
N ASN A 312 -14.66 8.22 -15.06
CA ASN A 312 -14.94 8.78 -13.75
C ASN A 312 -14.08 8.13 -12.67
N ASN A 313 -13.45 8.95 -11.82
CA ASN A 313 -12.72 8.50 -10.64
C ASN A 313 -13.68 8.18 -9.48
N ILE A 314 -13.26 7.32 -8.53
CA ILE A 314 -14.04 7.11 -7.28
C ILE A 314 -13.84 8.28 -6.32
N TYR A 315 -12.69 8.94 -6.42
CA TYR A 315 -12.33 10.16 -5.69
C TYR A 315 -11.48 11.06 -6.58
N ASN A 316 -11.68 12.37 -6.49
CA ASN A 316 -10.88 13.38 -7.17
C ASN A 316 -10.96 14.69 -6.40
N SER A 317 -9.88 15.45 -6.27
CA SER A 317 -9.89 16.73 -5.55
C SER A 317 -9.16 17.84 -6.30
N ALA A 318 -9.77 19.04 -6.26
CA ALA A 318 -9.15 20.26 -6.76
C ALA A 318 -8.28 20.97 -5.71
N ASP A 319 -8.27 20.52 -4.46
CA ASP A 319 -7.34 21.02 -3.43
C ASP A 319 -5.89 20.77 -3.87
N ALA A 320 -4.95 21.66 -3.57
CA ALA A 320 -3.54 21.48 -3.83
C ALA A 320 -2.86 20.52 -2.82
N TRP A 321 -3.52 20.26 -1.68
CA TRP A 321 -2.98 19.52 -0.52
C TRP A 321 -3.70 18.20 -0.23
N SER A 322 -4.67 17.81 -1.07
CA SER A 322 -5.35 16.51 -1.00
C SER A 322 -4.49 15.36 -1.50
#